data_AF-A0A952U351-F1
#
_entry.id   AF-A0A952U351-F1
#
_cell.length_a   1.000
_cell.length_b   1.000
_cell.length_c   1.000
_cell.angle_alpha   90.00
_cell.angle_beta   90.00
_cell.angle_gamma   90.00
#
_symmetry.space_group_name_H-M   'P 1'
#
loop_
_entity.id
_entity.type
_entity.pdbx_description
1 polymer ?
#
loop_
_entity_poly.entity_id
_entity_poly.type
_entity_poly.pdbx_seq_one_letter_code
_entity_poly.pdbx_strand_id
1 'polypeptide(L)'
;MDARAILQDAKGTPFTSASGEKGIIELEAPISSEEIRKLSDELTSPLPLEYESLLAFCGGFESAIGFVDFYPGDTIREDLFPHGLPIAWDDAGNVWLLDLVAGEPTDEIPVFFGCHDPPVIVLQAKSITAFIADVIAYGRREPDNRITAIDEYTANIWKNDPGALTYHDCIQGDSTLSQFAQSLGLDYEFGDMRHAEVGQGFADGKYGSDSITKRHDSERIFARQRRKLSFIQKIFGV
;
A
#
# COMPACT_ATOMS: atom_id res chain seq x y z
N MET A 1 4.50 -17.58 12.28
CA MET A 1 3.61 -18.43 11.44
C MET A 1 3.66 -17.80 10.06
N ASP A 2 3.83 -18.57 8.99
CA ASP A 2 3.85 -18.03 7.62
C ASP A 2 2.42 -17.87 7.07
N ALA A 3 2.24 -17.08 6.01
CA ALA A 3 0.93 -16.83 5.39
C ALA A 3 0.16 -18.11 5.05
N ARG A 4 0.85 -19.12 4.53
CA ARG A 4 0.23 -20.39 4.11
C ARG A 4 -0.37 -21.15 5.29
N ALA A 5 0.33 -21.22 6.42
CA ALA A 5 -0.18 -21.85 7.62
C ALA A 5 -1.42 -21.12 8.17
N ILE A 6 -1.43 -19.78 8.12
CA ILE A 6 -2.59 -18.98 8.51
C ILE A 6 -3.79 -19.28 7.60
N LEU A 7 -3.61 -19.27 6.29
CA LEU A 7 -4.66 -19.57 5.32
C LEU A 7 -5.16 -21.01 5.42
N GLN A 8 -4.26 -21.96 5.66
CA GLN A 8 -4.61 -23.37 5.83
C GLN A 8 -5.45 -23.60 7.09
N ASP A 9 -5.18 -22.90 8.19
CA ASP A 9 -5.99 -22.90 9.41
C ASP A 9 -7.35 -22.23 9.19
N ALA A 10 -7.35 -21.11 8.46
CA ALA A 10 -8.55 -20.32 8.22
C ALA A 10 -9.51 -20.94 7.18
N LYS A 11 -9.02 -21.82 6.31
CA LYS A 11 -9.82 -22.49 5.28
C LYS A 11 -11.03 -23.20 5.89
N GLY A 12 -12.22 -22.91 5.36
CA GLY A 12 -13.48 -23.48 5.84
C GLY A 12 -14.04 -22.82 7.11
N THR A 13 -13.36 -21.80 7.65
CA THR A 13 -13.87 -21.03 8.79
C THR A 13 -14.79 -19.89 8.31
N PRO A 14 -15.80 -19.51 9.11
CA PRO A 14 -16.71 -18.44 8.73
C PRO A 14 -16.08 -17.06 8.88
N PHE A 15 -16.53 -16.11 8.06
CA PHE A 15 -16.26 -14.70 8.21
C PHE A 15 -17.57 -13.88 8.16
N THR A 16 -17.52 -12.64 8.63
CA THR A 16 -18.61 -11.66 8.51
C THR A 16 -18.08 -10.33 7.98
N SER A 17 -18.52 -9.92 6.79
CA SER A 17 -18.13 -8.67 6.13
C SER A 17 -18.59 -7.42 6.88
N ALA A 18 -18.12 -6.23 6.47
CA ALA A 18 -18.53 -4.94 7.02
C ALA A 18 -20.06 -4.74 6.99
N SER A 19 -20.73 -5.20 5.92
CA SER A 19 -22.19 -5.11 5.74
C SER A 19 -22.98 -6.14 6.55
N GLY A 20 -22.29 -7.07 7.23
CA GLY A 20 -22.91 -8.16 8.00
C GLY A 20 -23.20 -9.42 7.19
N GLU A 21 -22.80 -9.47 5.92
CA GLU A 21 -22.86 -10.68 5.11
C GLU A 21 -21.93 -11.74 5.68
N LYS A 22 -22.36 -13.00 5.66
CA LYS A 22 -21.60 -14.13 6.17
C LYS A 22 -21.13 -15.01 5.03
N GLY A 23 -19.87 -15.40 5.07
CA GLY A 23 -19.29 -16.35 4.13
C GLY A 23 -18.40 -17.37 4.84
N ILE A 24 -17.77 -18.21 4.04
CA ILE A 24 -16.75 -19.17 4.47
C ILE A 24 -15.47 -18.84 3.70
N ILE A 25 -14.32 -18.91 4.36
CA ILE A 25 -13.03 -18.71 3.71
C ILE A 25 -12.76 -19.89 2.78
N GLU A 26 -12.80 -19.63 1.49
CA GLU A 26 -12.41 -20.56 0.43
C GLU A 26 -11.14 -20.03 -0.24
N LEU A 27 -10.20 -20.94 -0.51
CA LEU A 27 -8.94 -20.61 -1.16
C LEU A 27 -9.05 -20.93 -2.63
N GLU A 28 -8.61 -20.00 -3.48
CA GLU A 28 -8.49 -20.22 -4.92
C GLU A 28 -7.41 -21.25 -5.25
N ALA A 29 -7.48 -21.76 -6.49
CA ALA A 29 -6.47 -22.67 -7.00
C ALA A 29 -5.06 -22.04 -6.93
N PRO A 30 -4.01 -22.85 -6.72
CA PRO A 30 -2.63 -22.39 -6.83
C PRO A 30 -2.31 -21.79 -8.20
N ILE A 31 -1.43 -20.80 -8.24
CA ILE A 31 -0.89 -20.24 -9.48
C ILE A 31 0.19 -21.17 -10.02
N SER A 32 0.20 -21.39 -11.34
CA SER A 32 1.17 -22.28 -11.95
C SER A 32 2.59 -21.70 -11.93
N SER A 33 3.61 -22.57 -11.92
CA SER A 33 5.00 -22.12 -11.99
C SER A 33 5.32 -21.32 -13.27
N GLU A 34 4.57 -21.52 -14.35
CA GLU A 34 4.72 -20.74 -15.58
C GLU A 34 4.21 -19.30 -15.40
N GLU A 35 3.06 -19.12 -14.77
CA GLU A 35 2.48 -17.81 -14.45
C GLU A 35 3.32 -17.06 -13.41
N ILE A 36 3.78 -17.73 -12.36
CA ILE A 36 4.69 -17.16 -11.36
C ILE A 36 5.97 -16.63 -12.03
N ARG A 37 6.55 -17.43 -12.94
CA ARG A 37 7.74 -17.01 -13.69
C ARG A 37 7.44 -15.81 -14.58
N LYS A 38 6.29 -15.79 -15.24
CA LYS A 38 5.85 -14.66 -16.07
C LYS A 38 5.75 -13.37 -15.24
N LEU A 39 5.17 -13.42 -14.05
CA LEU A 39 5.09 -12.28 -13.14
C LEU A 39 6.49 -11.81 -12.71
N SER A 40 7.39 -12.73 -12.38
CA SER A 40 8.78 -12.36 -12.05
C SER A 40 9.50 -11.67 -13.22
N ASP A 41 9.27 -12.13 -14.45
CA ASP A 41 9.82 -11.52 -15.66
C ASP A 41 9.26 -10.10 -15.89
N GLU A 42 7.96 -9.89 -15.66
CA GLU A 42 7.28 -8.58 -15.80
C GLU A 42 7.74 -7.56 -14.76
N LEU A 43 8.00 -7.99 -13.52
CA LEU A 43 8.50 -7.14 -12.45
C LEU A 43 9.99 -6.82 -12.58
N THR A 44 10.68 -7.42 -13.56
CA THR A 44 12.13 -7.25 -13.80
C THR A 44 13.00 -7.58 -12.58
N SER A 45 12.47 -8.38 -11.64
CA SER A 45 13.11 -8.76 -10.37
C SER A 45 12.61 -10.15 -9.95
N PRO A 46 13.46 -10.97 -9.28
CA PRO A 46 12.97 -12.17 -8.62
C PRO A 46 11.89 -11.82 -7.59
N LEU A 47 10.82 -12.63 -7.55
CA LEU A 47 9.84 -12.55 -6.48
C LEU A 47 10.47 -12.98 -5.14
N PRO A 48 10.12 -12.34 -4.02
CA PRO A 48 10.46 -12.86 -2.71
C PRO A 48 9.93 -14.28 -2.51
N LEU A 49 10.75 -15.15 -1.91
CA LEU A 49 10.45 -16.57 -1.75
C LEU A 49 9.14 -16.83 -0.98
N GLU A 50 8.83 -15.98 0.00
CA GLU A 50 7.57 -16.03 0.74
C GLU A 50 6.37 -15.85 -0.18
N TYR A 51 6.44 -14.88 -1.09
CA TYR A 51 5.35 -14.57 -2.00
C TYR A 51 5.24 -15.58 -3.13
N GLU A 52 6.36 -16.05 -3.69
CA GLU A 52 6.37 -17.18 -4.62
C GLU A 52 5.72 -18.43 -3.99
N SER A 53 6.07 -18.74 -2.73
CA SER A 53 5.50 -19.86 -2.00
C SER A 53 4.00 -19.68 -1.73
N LEU A 54 3.54 -18.44 -1.51
CA LEU A 54 2.13 -18.13 -1.34
C LEU A 54 1.35 -18.33 -2.64
N LEU A 55 1.85 -17.82 -3.76
CA LEU A 55 1.23 -17.99 -5.09
C LEU A 55 1.10 -19.47 -5.47
N ALA A 56 2.15 -20.26 -5.19
CA ALA A 56 2.15 -21.70 -5.40
C ALA A 56 1.24 -22.48 -4.43
N PHE A 57 0.70 -21.82 -3.39
CA PHE A 57 -0.24 -22.41 -2.43
C PHE A 57 -1.70 -22.04 -2.75
N CYS A 58 -1.99 -20.78 -3.07
CA CYS A 58 -3.30 -20.33 -3.52
C CYS A 58 -3.20 -19.00 -4.29
N GLY A 59 -4.09 -18.78 -5.25
CA GLY A 59 -4.20 -17.53 -5.99
C GLY A 59 -4.89 -16.39 -5.23
N GLY A 60 -5.58 -16.69 -4.13
CA GLY A 60 -6.37 -15.70 -3.39
C GLY A 60 -7.42 -16.36 -2.50
N PHE A 61 -8.27 -15.54 -1.87
CA PHE A 61 -9.38 -16.02 -1.05
C PHE A 61 -10.49 -14.97 -0.88
N GLU A 62 -11.72 -15.45 -0.73
CA GLU A 62 -12.87 -14.60 -0.36
C GLU A 62 -12.83 -14.26 1.14
N SER A 63 -13.09 -13.00 1.49
CA SER A 63 -12.89 -12.50 2.85
C SER A 63 -13.91 -11.43 3.27
N ALA A 64 -13.79 -10.96 4.52
CA ALA A 64 -14.66 -9.92 5.04
C ALA A 64 -14.44 -8.52 4.43
N ILE A 65 -13.33 -8.32 3.71
CA ILE A 65 -13.05 -7.10 2.94
C ILE A 65 -13.32 -7.29 1.43
N GLY A 66 -13.98 -8.38 1.04
CA GLY A 66 -14.10 -8.83 -0.35
C GLY A 66 -13.00 -9.82 -0.73
N PHE A 67 -12.78 -9.97 -2.03
CA PHE A 67 -11.79 -10.90 -2.56
C PHE A 67 -10.36 -10.36 -2.42
N VAL A 68 -9.47 -11.18 -1.86
CA VAL A 68 -8.03 -10.91 -1.82
C VAL A 68 -7.38 -11.73 -2.94
N ASP A 69 -6.98 -11.04 -4.02
CA ASP A 69 -6.31 -11.59 -5.20
C ASP A 69 -4.79 -11.47 -5.06
N PHE A 70 -4.07 -12.59 -4.98
CA PHE A 70 -2.61 -12.55 -4.96
C PHE A 70 -1.98 -12.47 -6.34
N TYR A 71 -2.72 -12.68 -7.43
CA TYR A 71 -2.21 -12.61 -8.80
C TYR A 71 -3.09 -11.68 -9.67
N PRO A 72 -3.16 -10.38 -9.34
CA PRO A 72 -3.97 -9.44 -10.10
C PRO A 72 -3.42 -9.27 -11.52
N GLY A 73 -4.30 -9.19 -12.50
CA GLY A 73 -3.92 -9.09 -13.91
C GLY A 73 -3.40 -7.71 -14.34
N ASP A 74 -3.66 -6.66 -13.56
CA ASP A 74 -3.32 -5.27 -13.89
C ASP A 74 -2.61 -4.57 -12.71
N THR A 75 -1.62 -3.73 -13.03
CA THR A 75 -1.00 -2.77 -12.11
C THR A 75 -1.83 -1.49 -12.00
N ILE A 76 -1.70 -0.78 -10.88
CA ILE A 76 -2.35 0.53 -10.68
C ILE A 76 -1.38 1.54 -10.11
N ARG A 77 -1.70 2.83 -10.27
CA ARG A 77 -0.94 3.93 -9.66
C ARG A 77 0.56 3.83 -9.98
N GLU A 78 0.90 3.48 -11.21
CA GLU A 78 2.29 3.24 -11.65
C GLU A 78 3.23 4.44 -11.39
N ASP A 79 2.67 5.64 -11.27
CA ASP A 79 3.38 6.86 -10.88
C ASP A 79 3.97 6.79 -9.46
N LEU A 80 3.32 6.03 -8.57
CA LEU A 80 3.68 5.87 -7.16
C LEU A 80 4.00 4.42 -6.79
N PHE A 81 3.54 3.43 -7.54
CA PHE A 81 3.78 2.02 -7.31
C PHE A 81 4.04 1.35 -8.67
N PRO A 82 5.23 1.56 -9.28
CA PRO A 82 5.53 1.09 -10.63
C PRO A 82 5.45 -0.44 -10.79
N HIS A 83 5.56 -1.15 -9.67
CA HIS A 83 5.45 -2.61 -9.56
C HIS A 83 4.42 -2.99 -8.49
N GLY A 84 3.44 -2.10 -8.27
CA GLY A 84 2.38 -2.29 -7.29
C GLY A 84 1.37 -3.32 -7.76
N LEU A 85 1.10 -4.34 -6.94
CA LEU A 85 0.08 -5.35 -7.22
C LEU A 85 -1.17 -5.07 -6.37
N PRO A 86 -2.31 -4.66 -6.95
CA PRO A 86 -3.54 -4.39 -6.21
C PRO A 86 -4.23 -5.69 -5.80
N ILE A 87 -4.02 -6.10 -4.55
CA ILE A 87 -4.47 -7.40 -4.05
C ILE A 87 -5.88 -7.40 -3.47
N ALA A 88 -6.49 -6.25 -3.20
CA ALA A 88 -7.89 -6.19 -2.78
C ALA A 88 -8.48 -4.79 -3.04
N TRP A 89 -9.79 -4.72 -3.18
CA TRP A 89 -10.54 -3.49 -3.44
C TRP A 89 -11.77 -3.42 -2.55
N ASP A 90 -12.18 -2.21 -2.20
CA ASP A 90 -13.53 -1.98 -1.67
C ASP A 90 -14.43 -1.29 -2.70
N ASP A 91 -15.73 -1.24 -2.39
CA ASP A 91 -16.75 -0.62 -3.24
C ASP A 91 -16.64 0.93 -3.29
N ALA A 92 -15.75 1.52 -2.50
CA ALA A 92 -15.49 2.97 -2.47
C ALA A 92 -14.29 3.38 -3.35
N GLY A 93 -13.67 2.41 -4.04
CA GLY A 93 -12.50 2.64 -4.89
C GLY A 93 -11.19 2.71 -4.12
N ASN A 94 -11.17 2.32 -2.84
CA ASN A 94 -9.94 2.13 -2.10
C ASN A 94 -9.31 0.78 -2.46
N VAL A 95 -8.00 0.69 -2.26
CA VAL A 95 -7.21 -0.47 -2.70
C VAL A 95 -6.18 -0.85 -1.67
N TRP A 96 -5.99 -2.15 -1.47
CA TRP A 96 -4.80 -2.70 -0.83
C TRP A 96 -3.85 -3.19 -1.91
N LEU A 97 -2.59 -2.79 -1.84
CA LEU A 97 -1.58 -3.17 -2.81
C LEU A 97 -0.27 -3.59 -2.15
N LEU A 98 0.41 -4.55 -2.78
CA LEU A 98 1.79 -4.92 -2.47
C LEU A 98 2.73 -3.96 -3.19
N ASP A 99 3.69 -3.41 -2.46
CA ASP A 99 4.73 -2.58 -3.06
C ASP A 99 6.03 -3.37 -3.24
N LEU A 100 6.12 -4.04 -4.40
CA LEU A 100 7.32 -4.75 -4.83
C LEU A 100 8.33 -3.72 -5.34
N VAL A 101 9.47 -3.58 -4.67
CA VAL A 101 10.52 -2.67 -5.13
C VAL A 101 11.53 -3.47 -5.94
N ALA A 102 11.90 -2.96 -7.12
CA ALA A 102 12.93 -3.58 -7.93
C ALA A 102 14.28 -3.60 -7.18
N GLY A 103 14.96 -4.74 -7.17
CA GLY A 103 16.25 -4.87 -6.48
C GLY A 103 16.41 -6.23 -5.81
N GLU A 104 16.95 -6.25 -4.60
CA GLU A 104 17.13 -7.49 -3.84
C GLU A 104 15.79 -7.96 -3.25
N PRO A 105 15.49 -9.27 -3.30
CA PRO A 105 14.26 -9.81 -2.69
C PRO A 105 14.21 -9.49 -1.19
N THR A 106 13.13 -8.84 -0.75
CA THR A 106 12.88 -8.61 0.67
C THR A 106 11.82 -9.60 1.15
N ASP A 107 12.08 -10.27 2.28
CA ASP A 107 11.06 -11.13 2.91
C ASP A 107 9.87 -10.28 3.43
N GLU A 108 10.07 -8.99 3.64
CA GLU A 108 9.03 -8.05 4.08
C GLU A 108 8.48 -7.26 2.88
N ILE A 109 7.43 -7.79 2.24
CA ILE A 109 6.65 -7.03 1.24
C ILE A 109 5.54 -6.27 1.98
N PRO A 110 5.62 -4.94 2.12
CA PRO A 110 4.60 -4.18 2.80
C PRO A 110 3.31 -4.13 1.98
N VAL A 111 2.19 -4.07 2.70
CA VAL A 111 0.87 -3.80 2.12
C VAL A 111 0.51 -2.35 2.42
N PHE A 112 0.27 -1.60 1.35
CA PHE A 112 -0.25 -0.24 1.44
C PHE A 112 -1.75 -0.25 1.21
N PHE A 113 -2.45 0.66 1.89
CA PHE A 113 -3.81 1.04 1.58
C PHE A 113 -3.80 2.39 0.86
N GLY A 114 -4.34 2.43 -0.34
CA GLY A 114 -4.60 3.66 -1.09
C GLY A 114 -6.06 4.06 -0.92
N CYS A 115 -6.30 5.18 -0.24
CA CYS A 115 -7.62 5.76 -0.13
C CYS A 115 -7.90 6.64 -1.35
N HIS A 116 -9.11 6.54 -1.90
CA HIS A 116 -9.53 7.34 -3.05
C HIS A 116 -9.94 8.77 -2.63
N ASP A 117 -10.71 8.92 -1.54
CA ASP A 117 -11.15 10.23 -1.03
C ASP A 117 -11.27 10.22 0.52
N PRO A 118 -10.41 10.93 1.25
CA PRO A 118 -9.33 11.76 0.74
C PRO A 118 -8.15 10.95 0.15
N PRO A 119 -7.47 11.45 -0.89
CA PRO A 119 -6.34 10.76 -1.51
C PRO A 119 -5.13 10.71 -0.57
N VAL A 120 -4.98 9.56 0.09
CA VAL A 120 -3.90 9.24 1.01
C VAL A 120 -3.38 7.82 0.77
N ILE A 121 -2.08 7.62 0.98
CA ILE A 121 -1.48 6.29 1.09
C ILE A 121 -1.15 6.00 2.55
N VAL A 122 -1.43 4.78 3.01
CA VAL A 122 -1.20 4.34 4.40
C VAL A 122 -0.43 3.03 4.37
N LEU A 123 0.58 2.88 5.22
CA LEU A 123 1.18 1.57 5.47
C LEU A 123 0.20 0.75 6.33
N GLN A 124 -0.48 -0.23 5.73
CA GLN A 124 -1.46 -1.08 6.42
C GLN A 124 -0.77 -2.23 7.17
N ALA A 125 0.24 -2.85 6.55
CA ALA A 125 0.96 -3.97 7.15
C ALA A 125 2.41 -3.99 6.67
N LYS A 126 3.33 -4.44 7.54
CA LYS A 126 4.75 -4.58 7.20
C LYS A 126 5.05 -5.83 6.36
N SER A 127 4.12 -6.78 6.29
CA SER A 127 4.23 -7.98 5.45
C SER A 127 2.87 -8.47 4.98
N ILE A 128 2.86 -9.25 3.89
CA ILE A 128 1.66 -9.94 3.40
C ILE A 128 1.10 -10.92 4.43
N THR A 129 1.96 -11.63 5.17
CA THR A 129 1.55 -12.50 6.28
C THR A 129 0.78 -11.73 7.36
N ALA A 130 1.27 -10.55 7.77
CA ALA A 130 0.58 -9.73 8.76
C ALA A 130 -0.77 -9.22 8.24
N PHE A 131 -0.83 -8.80 6.98
CA PHE A 131 -2.08 -8.37 6.34
C PHE A 131 -3.13 -9.48 6.30
N ILE A 132 -2.75 -10.69 5.88
CA ILE A 132 -3.65 -11.85 5.83
C ILE A 132 -4.19 -12.17 7.24
N ALA A 133 -3.33 -12.12 8.25
CA ALA A 133 -3.74 -12.31 9.65
C ALA A 133 -4.79 -11.27 10.07
N ASP A 134 -4.56 -9.99 9.77
CA ASP A 134 -5.49 -8.90 10.07
C ASP A 134 -6.84 -9.07 9.35
N VAL A 135 -6.84 -9.48 8.08
CA VAL A 135 -8.07 -9.72 7.30
C VAL A 135 -8.90 -10.86 7.91
N ILE A 136 -8.25 -11.96 8.30
CA ILE A 136 -8.93 -13.11 8.91
C ILE A 136 -9.48 -12.74 10.29
N ALA A 137 -8.68 -12.05 11.12
CA ALA A 137 -9.10 -11.57 12.43
C ALA A 137 -10.29 -10.61 12.31
N TYR A 138 -10.27 -9.71 11.33
CA TYR A 138 -11.37 -8.81 11.03
C TYR A 138 -12.66 -9.58 10.69
N GLY A 139 -12.57 -10.57 9.80
CA GLY A 139 -13.72 -11.40 9.43
C GLY A 139 -14.29 -12.23 10.59
N ARG A 140 -13.47 -12.59 11.56
CA ARG A 140 -13.87 -13.28 12.80
C ARG A 140 -14.37 -12.32 13.88
N ARG A 141 -14.36 -11.01 13.63
CA ARG A 141 -14.70 -9.94 14.59
C ARG A 141 -13.82 -9.97 15.84
N GLU A 142 -12.56 -10.33 15.66
CA GLU A 142 -11.56 -10.27 16.72
C GLU A 142 -11.21 -8.79 17.00
N PRO A 143 -11.06 -8.39 18.27
CA PRO A 143 -10.87 -6.99 18.63
C PRO A 143 -9.50 -6.43 18.22
N ASP A 144 -8.51 -7.30 18.03
CA ASP A 144 -7.15 -6.93 17.66
C ASP A 144 -6.93 -7.20 16.15
N ASN A 145 -7.55 -6.36 15.32
CA ASN A 145 -7.32 -6.35 13.88
C ASN A 145 -7.06 -4.91 13.42
N ARG A 146 -6.16 -4.74 12.47
CA ARG A 146 -5.77 -3.40 11.98
C ARG A 146 -6.63 -2.90 10.82
N ILE A 147 -7.53 -3.73 10.28
CA ILE A 147 -8.46 -3.33 9.21
C ILE A 147 -9.42 -2.25 9.72
N THR A 148 -9.93 -2.37 10.95
CA THR A 148 -10.86 -1.37 11.51
C THR A 148 -10.24 0.00 11.80
N ALA A 149 -8.91 0.10 11.87
CA ALA A 149 -8.22 1.35 12.19
C ALA A 149 -7.98 2.23 10.96
N ILE A 150 -8.30 1.74 9.75
CA ILE A 150 -7.93 2.44 8.52
C ILE A 150 -8.60 3.80 8.37
N ASP A 151 -9.85 3.94 8.81
CA ASP A 151 -10.58 5.22 8.80
C ASP A 151 -9.92 6.27 9.71
N GLU A 152 -9.39 5.84 10.86
CA GLU A 152 -8.67 6.74 11.78
C GLU A 152 -7.33 7.17 11.18
N TYR A 153 -6.59 6.23 10.58
CA TYR A 153 -5.32 6.51 9.92
C TYR A 153 -5.49 7.49 8.77
N THR A 154 -6.44 7.22 7.87
CA THR A 154 -6.70 8.08 6.71
C THR A 154 -7.14 9.48 7.13
N ALA A 155 -8.04 9.59 8.11
CA ALA A 155 -8.47 10.89 8.64
C ALA A 155 -7.32 11.67 9.27
N ASN A 156 -6.45 11.00 10.04
CA ASN A 156 -5.29 11.63 10.66
C ASN A 156 -4.25 12.09 9.63
N ILE A 157 -3.92 11.24 8.66
CA ILE A 157 -2.99 11.57 7.57
C ILE A 157 -3.55 12.72 6.75
N TRP A 158 -4.82 12.67 6.36
CA TRP A 158 -5.42 13.76 5.60
C TRP A 158 -5.41 15.08 6.37
N LYS A 159 -5.75 15.06 7.67
CA LYS A 159 -5.90 16.27 8.46
C LYS A 159 -4.55 16.88 8.87
N ASN A 160 -3.67 16.06 9.43
CA ASN A 160 -2.44 16.49 10.11
C ASN A 160 -1.19 16.18 9.30
N ASP A 161 -1.27 15.17 8.44
CA ASP A 161 -0.20 14.68 7.58
C ASP A 161 1.18 14.61 8.26
N PRO A 162 1.26 13.87 9.38
CA PRO A 162 2.43 13.91 10.25
C PRO A 162 3.70 13.36 9.60
N GLY A 163 3.57 12.62 8.50
CA GLY A 163 4.69 12.07 7.72
C GLY A 163 5.25 13.05 6.69
N ALA A 164 4.63 14.21 6.48
CA ALA A 164 5.11 15.18 5.49
C ALA A 164 6.37 15.90 5.96
N LEU A 165 7.43 15.75 5.18
CA LEU A 165 8.72 16.40 5.33
C LEU A 165 8.82 17.58 4.36
N THR A 166 9.41 18.67 4.83
CA THR A 166 9.79 19.78 3.95
C THR A 166 11.08 19.44 3.22
N TYR A 167 11.36 20.18 2.13
CA TYR A 167 12.66 20.13 1.47
C TYR A 167 13.82 20.29 2.46
N HIS A 168 13.73 21.22 3.42
CA HIS A 168 14.80 21.46 4.38
C HIS A 168 15.03 20.26 5.31
N ASP A 169 13.96 19.60 5.76
CA ASP A 169 14.07 18.36 6.55
C ASP A 169 14.78 17.28 5.74
N CYS A 170 14.44 17.15 4.45
CA CYS A 170 15.03 16.16 3.55
C CYS A 170 16.52 16.41 3.28
N ILE A 171 16.93 17.67 3.11
CA ILE A 171 18.35 18.02 2.89
C ILE A 171 19.23 17.68 4.09
N GLN A 172 18.68 17.74 5.31
CA GLN A 172 19.39 17.34 6.53
C GLN A 172 19.32 15.83 6.82
N GLY A 173 18.56 15.07 6.01
CA GLY A 173 18.45 13.62 6.10
C GLY A 173 19.66 12.88 5.54
N ASP A 174 19.47 11.59 5.25
CA ASP A 174 20.49 10.79 4.59
C ASP A 174 20.71 11.19 3.11
N SER A 175 21.73 10.61 2.50
CA SER A 175 22.11 10.93 1.12
C SER A 175 21.01 10.65 0.11
N THR A 176 20.21 9.62 0.31
CA THR A 176 19.15 9.21 -0.63
C THR A 176 18.00 10.21 -0.59
N LEU A 177 17.51 10.53 0.61
CA LEU A 177 16.46 11.52 0.80
C LEU A 177 16.91 12.92 0.34
N SER A 178 18.14 13.31 0.68
CA SER A 178 18.70 14.61 0.28
C SER A 178 18.85 14.74 -1.23
N GLN A 179 19.37 13.72 -1.93
CA GLN A 179 19.51 13.71 -3.39
C GLN A 179 18.16 13.76 -4.10
N PHE A 180 17.20 12.95 -3.63
CA PHE A 180 15.84 12.97 -4.19
C PHE A 180 15.21 14.35 -4.06
N ALA A 181 15.31 14.97 -2.87
CA ALA A 181 14.79 16.31 -2.65
C ALA A 181 15.47 17.36 -3.54
N GLN A 182 16.79 17.30 -3.70
CA GLN A 182 17.54 18.21 -4.60
C GLN A 182 17.07 18.09 -6.05
N SER A 183 16.70 16.89 -6.51
CA SER A 183 16.23 16.67 -7.88
C SER A 183 14.86 17.32 -8.16
N LEU A 184 14.02 17.49 -7.14
CA LEU A 184 12.66 18.04 -7.26
C LEU A 184 12.55 19.51 -6.85
N GLY A 185 13.33 19.94 -5.86
CA GLY A 185 13.40 21.32 -5.37
C GLY A 185 12.38 21.70 -4.29
N LEU A 186 12.38 22.98 -3.92
CA LEU A 186 11.65 23.55 -2.77
C LEU A 186 10.11 23.54 -2.91
N ASP A 187 9.61 23.32 -4.12
CA ASP A 187 8.17 23.29 -4.42
C ASP A 187 7.53 21.95 -4.00
N TYR A 188 8.29 20.99 -3.47
CA TYR A 188 7.79 19.67 -3.08
C TYR A 188 7.77 19.46 -1.57
N GLU A 189 6.82 18.64 -1.14
CA GLU A 189 6.79 17.98 0.17
C GLU A 189 6.99 16.50 -0.04
N PHE A 190 7.57 15.84 0.96
CA PHE A 190 8.05 14.46 0.85
C PHE A 190 7.42 13.60 1.92
N GLY A 191 7.23 12.31 1.64
CA GLY A 191 6.85 11.30 2.61
C GLY A 191 7.87 10.18 2.57
N ASP A 192 8.62 10.00 3.66
CA ASP A 192 9.60 8.91 3.77
C ASP A 192 8.97 7.70 4.47
N MET A 193 8.68 6.66 3.69
CA MET A 193 8.01 5.45 4.16
C MET A 193 8.97 4.27 4.35
N ARG A 194 10.29 4.46 4.20
CA ARG A 194 11.29 3.39 4.37
C ARG A 194 11.28 2.77 5.76
N HIS A 195 10.95 3.58 6.78
CA HIS A 195 10.87 3.18 8.18
C HIS A 195 9.51 3.51 8.80
N ALA A 196 8.45 3.58 7.99
CA ALA A 196 7.12 3.87 8.48
C ALA A 196 6.61 2.75 9.42
N GLU A 197 5.90 3.16 10.45
CA GLU A 197 5.07 2.29 11.26
C GLU A 197 3.67 2.15 10.66
N VAL A 198 3.00 1.05 10.97
CA VAL A 198 1.63 0.82 10.51
C VAL A 198 0.72 1.96 10.95
N GLY A 199 -0.10 2.45 10.02
CA GLY A 199 -0.98 3.60 10.20
C GLY A 199 -0.33 4.95 9.89
N GLN A 200 0.99 4.99 9.67
CA GLN A 200 1.65 6.15 9.06
C GLN A 200 1.44 6.15 7.55
N GLY A 201 1.60 7.31 6.94
CA GLY A 201 1.29 7.49 5.53
C GLY A 201 1.54 8.91 5.04
N PHE A 202 1.04 9.19 3.84
CA PHE A 202 1.27 10.43 3.12
C PHE A 202 0.02 10.84 2.35
N ALA A 203 -0.40 12.10 2.47
CA ALA A 203 -1.55 12.62 1.72
C ALA A 203 -1.17 13.01 0.28
N ASP A 204 -1.05 12.04 -0.61
CA ASP A 204 -0.53 12.23 -1.97
C ASP A 204 -1.35 13.21 -2.82
N GLY A 205 -2.67 13.30 -2.61
CA GLY A 205 -3.54 14.26 -3.32
C GLY A 205 -3.94 15.49 -2.52
N LYS A 206 -3.16 15.91 -1.51
CA LYS A 206 -3.47 17.03 -0.59
C LYS A 206 -3.88 18.33 -1.26
N TYR A 207 -3.40 18.60 -2.47
CA TYR A 207 -3.62 19.86 -3.20
C TYR A 207 -4.65 19.76 -4.33
N GLY A 208 -5.42 18.67 -4.37
CA GLY A 208 -6.48 18.41 -5.36
C GLY A 208 -6.01 17.56 -6.54
N SER A 209 -6.88 17.41 -7.55
CA SER A 209 -6.65 16.53 -8.71
C SER A 209 -5.43 16.89 -9.57
N ASP A 210 -4.95 18.13 -9.48
CA ASP A 210 -3.76 18.60 -10.21
C ASP A 210 -2.47 18.38 -9.40
N SER A 211 -2.52 17.68 -8.28
CA SER A 211 -1.35 17.38 -7.46
C SER A 211 -0.39 16.50 -8.27
N ILE A 212 0.82 17.00 -8.51
CA ILE A 212 1.87 16.21 -9.16
C ILE A 212 2.56 15.39 -8.08
N THR A 213 2.41 14.08 -8.19
CA THR A 213 3.07 13.07 -7.35
C THR A 213 4.33 12.54 -8.04
N LYS A 214 5.33 12.21 -7.23
CA LYS A 214 6.58 11.57 -7.65
C LYS A 214 6.98 10.53 -6.61
N ARG A 215 7.73 9.53 -7.04
CA ARG A 215 8.37 8.54 -6.17
C ARG A 215 9.84 8.40 -6.53
N HIS A 216 10.67 8.09 -5.54
CA HIS A 216 12.04 7.67 -5.75
C HIS A 216 12.10 6.29 -6.41
N ASP A 217 12.91 6.13 -7.45
CA ASP A 217 12.92 4.95 -8.34
C ASP A 217 13.00 3.60 -7.61
N SER A 218 13.82 3.50 -6.57
CA SER A 218 14.08 2.25 -5.84
C SER A 218 13.77 2.31 -4.35
N GLU A 219 13.13 3.37 -3.86
CA GLU A 219 12.88 3.54 -2.42
C GLU A 219 11.45 3.98 -2.18
N ARG A 220 10.94 3.69 -0.98
CA ARG A 220 9.60 4.10 -0.54
C ARG A 220 9.61 5.55 -0.07
N ILE A 221 10.11 6.45 -0.92
CA ILE A 221 10.12 7.89 -0.68
C ILE A 221 9.22 8.52 -1.74
N PHE A 222 8.19 9.19 -1.27
CA PHE A 222 7.16 9.83 -2.08
C PHE A 222 7.33 11.34 -2.02
N ALA A 223 6.84 12.04 -3.04
CA ALA A 223 6.78 13.49 -3.04
C ALA A 223 5.51 13.97 -3.72
N ARG A 224 4.99 15.10 -3.25
CA ARG A 224 3.90 15.83 -3.89
C ARG A 224 4.30 17.28 -4.09
N GLN A 225 3.92 17.85 -5.22
CA GLN A 225 4.15 19.25 -5.48
C GLN A 225 3.15 20.10 -4.68
N ARG A 226 3.66 21.11 -3.96
CA ARG A 226 2.84 22.16 -3.35
C ARG A 226 2.10 22.93 -4.42
N ARG A 227 0.84 23.29 -4.14
CA ARG A 227 0.10 24.20 -5.02
C ARG A 227 0.86 25.51 -5.15
N LYS A 228 1.29 25.85 -6.36
CA LYS A 228 1.82 27.20 -6.65
C LYS A 228 0.67 28.18 -6.49
N LEU A 229 0.61 28.88 -5.36
CA LEU A 229 -0.25 30.06 -5.22
C LEU A 229 0.04 30.99 -6.40
N SER A 230 -0.99 31.34 -7.16
CA SER A 230 -0.81 32.25 -8.28
C SER A 230 -0.32 33.60 -7.76
N PHE A 231 0.35 34.40 -8.60
CA PHE A 231 0.87 35.71 -8.20
C PHE A 231 -0.23 36.62 -7.61
N ILE A 232 -1.47 36.47 -8.07
CA ILE A 232 -2.65 37.18 -7.57
C ILE A 232 -3.01 36.69 -6.16
N GLN A 233 -2.95 35.39 -5.88
CA GLN A 233 -3.22 34.84 -4.56
C GLN A 233 -2.17 35.26 -3.53
N LYS A 234 -0.91 35.38 -3.94
CA LYS A 234 0.19 35.88 -3.10
C LYS A 234 0.04 37.36 -2.73
N ILE A 235 -0.56 38.17 -3.60
CA ILE A 235 -0.74 39.63 -3.39
C ILE A 235 -2.05 39.94 -2.67
N PHE A 236 -3.12 39.18 -2.95
CA PHE A 236 -4.46 39.47 -2.45
C PHE A 236 -4.91 38.56 -1.30
N GLY A 237 -4.10 37.57 -0.89
CA GLY A 237 -4.40 36.73 0.28
C GLY A 237 -5.67 35.90 0.14
N VAL A 238 -6.03 35.50 -1.09
CA VAL A 238 -7.16 34.62 -1.43
C VAL A 238 -6.63 33.36 -2.10
#